data_AF-A0A3L9LZS3-F1
#
_entry.id   AF-A0A3L9LZS3-F1
#
_cell.length_a   1.000
_cell.length_b   1.000
_cell.length_c   1.000
_cell.angle_alpha   90.00
_cell.angle_beta   90.00
_cell.angle_gamma   90.00
#
_symmetry.space_group_name_H-M   'P 1'
#
loop_
_entity.id
_entity.type
_entity.pdbx_description
1 polymer ?
#
loop_
_entity_poly.entity_id
_entity_poly.type
_entity_poly.pdbx_seq_one_letter_code
_entity_poly.pdbx_strand_id
1 'polypeptide(L)'
;MKTCIYFTLIIFLFSCNKQIYRYTLPEIDTKISLEDSQEFYNRISENTTIKDLESKNLNYIVFNKYSNGSIYLNTSQKDNCFQDSNKEFIVIWLENNISYIQKFNNCYQYNYTIISNELIDYILKNLNELETQRVKRFSENNISIHILSHSTFKNLFFNINNKKFYNRFDEFDLKNFDDQLNINYNFNKNLKIVHLDKLIEKTINNVEFIKK
;
A
#
# COMPACT_ATOMS: atom_id res chain seq x y z
N MET A 1 70.32 -17.44 19.22
CA MET A 1 69.14 -17.26 20.10
C MET A 1 68.91 -15.76 20.33
N LYS A 2 68.17 -15.12 19.42
CA LYS A 2 67.57 -13.79 19.59
C LYS A 2 66.33 -13.76 18.70
N THR A 3 65.19 -13.82 19.37
CA THR A 3 63.84 -13.85 18.84
C THR A 3 63.41 -12.41 18.54
N CYS A 4 63.16 -12.07 17.28
CA CYS A 4 62.42 -10.87 16.90
C CYS A 4 61.18 -11.33 16.12
N ILE A 5 60.08 -11.50 16.84
CA ILE A 5 58.76 -11.77 16.29
C ILE A 5 58.23 -10.43 15.78
N TYR A 6 58.16 -10.27 14.46
CA TYR A 6 57.41 -9.19 13.84
C TYR A 6 55.91 -9.45 14.05
N PHE A 7 55.31 -8.77 15.02
CA PHE A 7 53.85 -8.63 15.11
C PHE A 7 53.41 -7.52 14.15
N THR A 8 53.08 -7.88 12.91
CA THR A 8 52.28 -7.01 12.05
C THR A 8 50.87 -6.97 12.59
N LEU A 9 50.52 -5.86 13.23
CA LEU A 9 49.17 -5.52 13.68
C LEU A 9 48.30 -5.28 12.44
N ILE A 10 47.57 -6.29 11.98
CA ILE A 10 46.49 -6.11 11.00
C ILE A 10 45.34 -5.43 11.73
N ILE A 11 45.24 -4.11 11.56
CA ILE A 11 44.04 -3.35 11.92
C ILE A 11 42.96 -3.79 10.93
N PHE A 12 42.18 -4.80 11.31
CA PHE A 12 40.87 -4.99 10.72
C PHE A 12 40.04 -3.76 11.10
N LEU A 13 39.96 -2.80 10.17
CA LEU A 13 38.89 -1.82 10.12
C LEU A 13 37.59 -2.62 9.97
N PHE A 14 37.02 -3.06 11.10
CA PHE A 14 35.61 -3.37 11.15
C PHE A 14 34.89 -2.06 10.83
N SER A 15 34.52 -1.90 9.56
CA SER A 15 33.47 -0.98 9.18
C SER A 15 32.27 -1.35 10.02
N CYS A 16 31.99 -0.54 11.04
CA CYS A 16 30.80 -0.65 11.83
C CYS A 16 29.64 -0.25 10.91
N ASN A 17 29.16 -1.21 10.10
CA ASN A 17 27.87 -1.10 9.43
C ASN A 17 26.82 -1.14 10.54
N LYS A 18 26.56 0.02 11.14
CA LYS A 18 25.47 0.23 12.08
C LYS A 18 24.17 0.00 11.31
N GLN A 19 23.59 -1.18 11.51
CA GLN A 19 22.24 -1.49 11.07
C GLN A 19 21.25 -0.59 11.82
N ILE A 20 20.30 -0.05 11.06
CA ILE A 20 19.15 0.67 11.60
C ILE A 20 18.24 -0.35 12.25
N TYR A 21 18.08 -0.27 13.58
CA TYR A 21 17.04 -1.01 14.29
C TYR A 21 15.87 -0.05 14.54
N ARG A 22 14.78 -0.21 13.79
CA ARG A 22 13.46 0.15 14.31
C ARG A 22 13.17 -0.87 15.41
N TYR A 23 12.71 -0.41 16.58
CA TYR A 23 11.97 -1.30 17.48
C TYR A 23 10.52 -1.45 16.97
N THR A 24 10.41 -1.96 15.76
CA THR A 24 9.45 -3.00 15.39
C THR A 24 10.35 -4.07 14.77
N LEU A 25 10.48 -5.23 15.42
CA LEU A 25 11.31 -6.34 14.93
C LEU A 25 11.04 -6.50 13.41
N PRO A 26 12.06 -6.54 12.53
CA PRO A 26 11.84 -6.63 11.08
C PRO A 26 10.88 -7.75 10.69
N GLU A 27 10.93 -8.88 11.43
CA GLU A 27 9.98 -9.98 11.32
C GLU A 27 8.54 -9.59 11.67
N ILE A 28 8.33 -8.75 12.69
CA ILE A 28 7.01 -8.24 13.10
C ILE A 28 6.44 -7.31 12.05
N ASP A 29 7.22 -6.42 11.46
CA ASP A 29 6.76 -5.51 10.40
C ASP A 29 6.37 -6.28 9.11
N THR A 30 7.14 -7.30 8.73
CA THR A 30 6.73 -8.23 7.66
C THR A 30 5.52 -9.08 8.04
N LYS A 31 5.39 -9.54 9.28
CA LYS A 31 4.24 -10.34 9.75
C LYS A 31 2.95 -9.51 9.78
N ILE A 32 3.00 -8.29 10.34
CA ILE A 32 1.89 -7.34 10.33
C ILE A 32 1.53 -7.00 8.87
N SER A 33 2.53 -6.76 8.02
CA SER A 33 2.27 -6.51 6.61
C SER A 33 1.58 -7.68 5.91
N LEU A 34 1.96 -8.92 6.21
CA LEU A 34 1.36 -10.13 5.65
C LEU A 34 -0.05 -10.37 6.19
N GLU A 35 -0.27 -10.15 7.48
CA GLU A 35 -1.56 -10.33 8.15
C GLU A 35 -2.60 -9.32 7.65
N ASP A 36 -2.24 -8.03 7.57
CA ASP A 36 -3.07 -6.98 6.98
C ASP A 36 -3.40 -7.27 5.50
N SER A 37 -2.41 -7.74 4.73
CA SER A 37 -2.62 -8.13 3.33
C SER A 37 -3.55 -9.33 3.20
N GLN A 38 -3.46 -10.28 4.12
CA GLN A 38 -4.33 -11.46 4.14
C GLN A 38 -5.76 -11.09 4.57
N GLU A 39 -5.93 -10.25 5.58
CA GLU A 39 -7.25 -9.75 5.99
C GLU A 39 -7.92 -9.00 4.83
N PHE A 40 -7.17 -8.10 4.17
CA PHE A 40 -7.66 -7.39 3.00
C PHE A 40 -8.05 -8.36 1.88
N TYR A 41 -7.21 -9.36 1.58
CA TYR A 41 -7.51 -10.39 0.57
C TYR A 41 -8.77 -11.19 0.90
N ASN A 42 -8.91 -11.64 2.15
CA ASN A 42 -10.08 -12.39 2.59
C ASN A 42 -11.35 -11.56 2.40
N ARG A 43 -11.32 -10.28 2.80
CA ARG A 43 -12.44 -9.34 2.65
C ARG A 43 -12.86 -9.15 1.20
N ILE A 44 -11.91 -8.99 0.27
CA ILE A 44 -12.25 -8.84 -1.15
C ILE A 44 -12.75 -10.16 -1.74
N SER A 45 -12.21 -11.30 -1.31
CA SER A 45 -12.57 -12.63 -1.84
C SER A 45 -14.00 -13.04 -1.48
N GLU A 46 -14.53 -12.54 -0.37
CA GLU A 46 -15.89 -12.83 0.08
C GLU A 46 -16.94 -11.93 -0.59
N ASN A 47 -16.52 -10.78 -1.13
CA ASN A 47 -17.41 -9.78 -1.71
C ASN A 47 -18.13 -10.28 -2.98
N THR A 48 -19.45 -10.12 -3.04
CA THR A 48 -20.29 -10.62 -4.14
C THR A 48 -20.02 -9.92 -5.47
N THR A 49 -19.65 -8.64 -5.46
CA THR A 49 -19.31 -7.91 -6.69
C THR A 49 -17.99 -8.44 -7.25
N ILE A 50 -16.98 -8.64 -6.40
CA ILE A 50 -15.72 -9.25 -6.84
C ILE A 50 -15.95 -10.64 -7.43
N LYS A 51 -16.76 -11.48 -6.77
CA LYS A 51 -17.13 -12.81 -7.30
C LYS A 51 -17.81 -12.74 -8.67
N ASP A 52 -18.70 -11.78 -8.88
CA ASP A 52 -19.34 -11.56 -10.18
C ASP A 52 -18.32 -11.17 -11.26
N LEU A 53 -17.43 -10.22 -10.95
CA LEU A 53 -16.36 -9.79 -11.86
C LEU A 53 -15.41 -10.94 -12.20
N GLU A 54 -15.04 -11.78 -11.22
CA GLU A 54 -14.23 -12.98 -11.45
C GLU A 54 -14.95 -14.00 -12.34
N SER A 55 -16.25 -14.25 -12.11
CA SER A 55 -17.03 -15.19 -12.92
C SER A 55 -17.13 -14.79 -14.41
N LYS A 56 -17.06 -13.48 -14.67
CA LYS A 56 -17.09 -12.88 -16.01
C LYS A 56 -15.70 -12.70 -16.62
N ASN A 57 -14.63 -13.06 -15.91
CA ASN A 57 -13.23 -12.82 -16.29
C ASN A 57 -12.94 -11.34 -16.63
N LEU A 58 -13.49 -10.42 -15.85
CA LEU A 58 -13.31 -8.99 -16.07
C LEU A 58 -12.01 -8.47 -15.45
N ASN A 59 -11.45 -7.44 -16.09
CA ASN A 59 -10.33 -6.68 -15.56
C ASN A 59 -10.81 -5.77 -14.43
N TYR A 60 -10.22 -5.88 -13.25
CA TYR A 60 -10.53 -5.02 -12.12
C TYR A 60 -9.32 -4.77 -11.23
N ILE A 61 -9.41 -3.69 -10.46
CA ILE A 61 -8.54 -3.41 -9.34
C ILE A 61 -9.37 -3.16 -8.08
N VAL A 62 -8.77 -3.46 -6.94
CA VAL A 62 -9.30 -3.11 -5.62
C VAL A 62 -8.29 -2.25 -4.90
N PHE A 63 -8.73 -1.09 -4.46
CA PHE A 63 -7.95 -0.11 -3.71
C PHE A 63 -8.49 0.02 -2.29
N ASN A 64 -7.59 0.02 -1.31
CA ASN A 64 -7.90 0.32 0.08
C ASN A 64 -6.81 1.24 0.66
N LYS A 65 -7.27 2.25 1.40
CA LYS A 65 -6.42 3.16 2.17
C LYS A 65 -6.79 2.98 3.63
N TYR A 66 -5.82 2.71 4.48
CA TYR A 66 -6.05 2.55 5.92
C TYR A 66 -4.90 3.14 6.71
N SER A 67 -5.19 3.59 7.93
CA SER A 67 -4.18 4.20 8.81
C SER A 67 -4.09 3.43 10.12
N ASN A 68 -2.86 3.11 10.53
CA ASN A 68 -2.59 2.51 11.83
C ASN A 68 -2.65 3.58 12.92
N GLY A 69 -3.21 3.25 14.09
CA GLY A 69 -3.30 4.15 15.25
C GLY A 69 -4.68 4.77 15.49
N SER A 70 -5.67 4.51 14.63
CA SER A 70 -7.07 4.82 14.89
C SER A 70 -7.77 3.64 15.59
N ILE A 71 -7.87 3.70 16.91
CA ILE A 71 -8.69 2.76 17.69
C ILE A 71 -9.97 3.49 18.06
N TYR A 72 -11.10 3.09 17.46
CA TYR A 72 -12.41 3.52 17.94
C TYR A 72 -12.78 2.70 19.16
N LEU A 73 -12.64 3.29 20.35
CA LEU A 73 -13.25 2.77 21.57
C LEU A 73 -14.71 3.22 21.58
N ASN A 74 -15.68 2.30 21.45
CA ASN A 74 -17.00 2.60 22.00
C ASN A 74 -17.74 1.38 22.57
N THR A 75 -18.28 1.65 23.75
CA THR A 75 -19.04 0.81 24.67
C THR A 75 -20.52 1.15 24.55
N SER A 76 -21.22 0.82 23.45
CA SER A 76 -22.69 0.74 23.48
C SER A 76 -23.33 0.18 22.20
N GLN A 77 -24.18 -0.83 22.43
CA GLN A 77 -25.44 -1.17 21.75
C GLN A 77 -25.47 -1.93 20.41
N LYS A 78 -26.48 -2.83 20.42
CA LYS A 78 -26.77 -4.04 19.63
C LYS A 78 -26.98 -3.90 18.11
N ASP A 79 -26.88 -2.72 17.49
CA ASP A 79 -27.23 -2.53 16.07
C ASP A 79 -26.31 -1.58 15.27
N ASN A 80 -25.14 -1.18 15.80
CA ASN A 80 -24.30 -0.18 15.13
C ASN A 80 -23.30 -0.80 14.15
N CYS A 81 -23.67 -0.87 12.87
CA CYS A 81 -22.62 -0.93 11.85
C CYS A 81 -21.92 0.44 11.77
N PHE A 82 -20.76 0.53 12.41
CA PHE A 82 -19.95 1.73 12.45
C PHE A 82 -19.07 1.82 11.20
N GLN A 83 -19.04 2.97 10.51
CA GLN A 83 -18.19 3.14 9.35
C GLN A 83 -16.72 3.17 9.75
N ASP A 84 -16.02 2.06 9.55
CA ASP A 84 -14.57 1.97 9.77
C ASP A 84 -13.84 2.29 8.46
N SER A 85 -13.14 3.43 8.42
CA SER A 85 -12.35 3.86 7.26
C SER A 85 -11.33 2.80 6.83
N ASN A 86 -10.80 2.01 7.77
CA ASN A 86 -9.83 0.96 7.48
C ASN A 86 -10.47 -0.25 6.77
N LYS A 87 -11.79 -0.38 6.87
CA LYS A 87 -12.58 -1.40 6.19
C LYS A 87 -13.17 -0.96 4.87
N GLU A 88 -12.95 0.29 4.47
CA GLU A 88 -13.40 0.80 3.18
C GLU A 88 -12.51 0.32 2.04
N PHE A 89 -13.10 -0.12 0.95
CA PHE A 89 -12.36 -0.41 -0.27
C PHE A 89 -13.17 -0.02 -1.49
N ILE A 90 -12.45 0.22 -2.58
CA ILE A 90 -13.01 0.70 -3.82
C ILE A 90 -12.63 -0.29 -4.90
N VAL A 91 -13.61 -0.67 -5.69
CA VAL A 91 -13.44 -1.58 -6.84
C VAL A 91 -13.60 -0.74 -8.09
N ILE A 92 -12.65 -0.86 -9.01
CA ILE A 92 -12.71 -0.25 -10.33
C ILE A 92 -12.57 -1.37 -11.36
N TRP A 93 -13.46 -1.45 -12.34
CA TRP A 93 -13.43 -2.50 -13.36
C TRP A 93 -13.80 -1.98 -14.74
N LEU A 94 -13.44 -2.76 -15.75
CA LEU A 94 -13.79 -2.51 -17.15
C LEU A 94 -14.76 -3.60 -17.63
N GLU A 95 -15.92 -3.18 -18.12
CA GLU A 95 -16.89 -4.06 -18.77
C GLU A 95 -17.38 -3.37 -20.05
N ASN A 96 -17.35 -4.06 -21.20
CA ASN A 96 -17.78 -3.52 -22.49
C ASN A 96 -17.19 -2.15 -22.86
N ASN A 97 -15.89 -1.95 -22.61
CA ASN A 97 -15.16 -0.67 -22.82
C ASN A 97 -15.65 0.51 -21.96
N ILE A 98 -16.41 0.23 -20.90
CA ILE A 98 -16.86 1.23 -19.93
C ILE A 98 -16.20 0.93 -18.59
N SER A 99 -15.56 1.94 -18.00
CA SER A 99 -15.00 1.84 -16.66
C SER A 99 -16.02 2.22 -15.60
N TYR A 100 -16.07 1.41 -14.56
CA TYR A 100 -16.97 1.57 -13.43
C TYR A 100 -16.17 1.67 -12.14
N ILE A 101 -16.72 2.39 -11.17
CA ILE A 101 -16.19 2.49 -9.81
C ILE A 101 -17.30 2.20 -8.81
N GLN A 102 -16.97 1.49 -7.74
CA GLN A 102 -17.89 1.23 -6.64
C GLN A 102 -17.15 1.25 -5.31
N LYS A 103 -17.75 1.93 -4.32
CA LYS A 103 -17.25 1.95 -2.94
C LYS A 103 -17.95 0.89 -2.11
N PHE A 104 -17.19 0.30 -1.20
CA PHE A 104 -17.66 -0.60 -0.17
C PHE A 104 -17.11 -0.13 1.17
N ASN A 105 -17.91 -0.25 2.21
CA ASN A 105 -17.42 -0.26 3.58
C ASN A 105 -18.03 -1.44 4.34
N ASN A 106 -17.71 -1.56 5.61
CA ASN A 106 -18.21 -2.65 6.44
C ASN A 106 -19.74 -2.64 6.63
N CYS A 107 -20.44 -1.59 6.20
CA CYS A 107 -21.88 -1.39 6.43
C CYS A 107 -22.70 -1.31 5.17
N TYR A 108 -22.13 -0.77 4.11
CA TYR A 108 -22.83 -0.39 2.90
C TYR A 108 -22.03 -0.79 1.69
N GLN A 109 -22.77 -1.32 0.71
CA GLN A 109 -22.39 -1.32 -0.67
C GLN A 109 -22.98 -0.06 -1.30
N TYR A 110 -22.14 0.76 -1.95
CA TYR A 110 -22.61 1.94 -2.66
C TYR A 110 -23.02 1.57 -4.08
N ASN A 111 -23.84 2.39 -4.73
CA ASN A 111 -24.10 2.23 -6.17
C ASN A 111 -22.80 2.43 -6.95
N TYR A 112 -22.70 1.75 -8.10
CA TYR A 112 -21.58 1.96 -9.01
C TYR A 112 -21.82 3.20 -9.88
N THR A 113 -20.72 3.82 -10.30
CA THR A 113 -20.74 5.00 -11.16
C THR A 113 -19.82 4.76 -12.36
N ILE A 114 -20.18 5.30 -13.53
CA ILE A 114 -19.33 5.27 -14.71
C ILE A 114 -18.25 6.34 -14.57
N ILE A 115 -17.00 5.99 -14.88
CA ILE A 115 -15.86 6.90 -14.86
C ILE A 115 -15.11 6.88 -16.20
N SER A 116 -14.21 7.84 -16.36
CA SER A 116 -13.25 7.83 -17.48
C SER A 116 -12.41 6.55 -17.48
N ASN A 117 -12.09 6.06 -18.68
CA ASN A 117 -11.19 4.91 -18.87
C ASN A 117 -9.71 5.21 -18.57
N GLU A 118 -9.35 6.48 -18.33
CA GLU A 118 -7.95 6.93 -18.08
C GLU A 118 -7.19 6.03 -17.10
N LEU A 119 -7.86 5.60 -16.03
CA LEU A 119 -7.26 4.79 -14.97
C LEU A 119 -6.96 3.36 -15.44
N ILE A 120 -7.91 2.70 -16.10
CA ILE A 120 -7.74 1.35 -16.64
C ILE A 120 -6.71 1.37 -17.78
N ASP A 121 -6.77 2.36 -18.65
CA ASP A 121 -5.80 2.53 -19.74
C ASP A 121 -4.37 2.70 -19.19
N TYR A 122 -4.22 3.48 -18.10
CA TYR A 122 -2.95 3.62 -17.40
C TYR A 122 -2.44 2.28 -16.85
N ILE A 123 -3.32 1.48 -16.24
CA ILE A 123 -2.94 0.17 -15.68
C ILE A 123 -2.47 -0.77 -16.77
N LEU A 124 -3.26 -0.91 -17.84
CA LEU A 124 -2.94 -1.80 -18.95
C LEU A 124 -1.61 -1.41 -19.62
N LYS A 125 -1.33 -0.11 -19.74
CA LYS A 125 -0.08 0.40 -20.33
C LYS A 125 1.16 0.17 -19.46
N ASN A 126 1.02 0.12 -18.14
CA ASN A 126 2.16 0.05 -17.20
C ASN A 126 2.15 -1.24 -16.35
N LEU A 127 1.53 -2.32 -16.84
CA LEU A 127 1.26 -3.53 -16.07
C LEU A 127 2.54 -4.14 -15.46
N ASN A 128 3.62 -4.22 -16.25
CA ASN A 128 4.89 -4.78 -15.81
C ASN A 128 5.51 -3.96 -14.66
N GLU A 129 5.49 -2.64 -14.78
CA GLU A 129 5.99 -1.75 -13.73
C GLU A 129 5.12 -1.82 -12.47
N LEU A 130 3.79 -1.87 -12.60
CA LEU A 130 2.88 -1.96 -11.46
C LEU A 130 3.06 -3.27 -10.69
N GLU A 131 3.37 -4.36 -11.39
CA GLU A 131 3.63 -5.66 -10.79
C GLU A 131 4.99 -5.72 -10.08
N THR A 132 6.03 -5.08 -10.63
CA THR A 132 7.42 -5.26 -10.19
C THR A 132 7.96 -4.13 -9.32
N GLN A 133 7.51 -2.89 -9.54
CA GLN A 133 7.99 -1.74 -8.77
C GLN A 133 7.50 -1.81 -7.34
N ARG A 134 8.40 -1.48 -6.41
CA ARG A 134 8.08 -1.34 -4.99
C ARG A 134 8.58 0.02 -4.52
N VAL A 135 7.75 0.69 -3.71
CA VAL A 135 8.15 1.90 -3.01
C VAL A 135 9.26 1.52 -2.03
N LYS A 136 10.38 2.23 -2.07
CA LYS A 136 11.47 2.05 -1.13
C LYS A 136 11.13 2.75 0.17
N ARG A 137 11.49 2.14 1.29
CA ARG A 137 11.26 2.73 2.61
C ARG A 137 11.94 4.10 2.74
N PHE A 138 11.35 4.98 3.53
CA PHE A 138 11.99 6.22 3.94
C PHE A 138 13.39 5.92 4.50
N SER A 139 14.40 6.64 4.03
CA SER A 139 15.78 6.48 4.48
C SER A 139 16.52 7.81 4.43
N GLU A 140 17.44 8.01 5.36
CA GLU A 140 18.31 9.17 5.46
C GLU A 140 19.78 8.75 5.35
N ASN A 141 20.66 9.70 5.01
CA ASN A 141 22.11 9.46 5.02
C ASN A 141 22.71 9.41 6.43
N ASN A 142 22.08 10.07 7.39
CA ASN A 142 22.53 10.14 8.78
C ASN A 142 21.69 9.21 9.66
N ILE A 143 22.28 8.74 10.76
CA ILE A 143 21.58 7.90 11.73
C ILE A 143 20.60 8.78 12.52
N SER A 144 19.31 8.57 12.28
CA SER A 144 18.20 9.21 13.01
C SER A 144 17.25 8.14 13.53
N ILE A 145 16.63 8.42 14.69
CA ILE A 145 15.56 7.57 15.26
C ILE A 145 14.24 8.25 14.98
N HIS A 146 13.34 7.51 14.33
CA HIS A 146 11.99 7.97 14.00
C HIS A 146 10.97 7.21 14.82
N ILE A 147 10.16 7.95 15.57
CA ILE A 147 8.96 7.41 16.21
C ILE A 147 7.77 7.84 15.37
N LEU A 148 7.24 6.89 14.60
CA LEU A 148 6.01 7.06 13.84
C LEU A 148 4.85 6.57 14.69
N SER A 149 4.01 7.49 15.16
CA SER A 149 2.83 7.14 15.95
C SER A 149 1.68 6.59 15.09
N HIS A 150 1.64 6.95 13.81
CA HIS A 150 0.64 6.51 12.85
C HIS A 150 1.24 6.53 11.44
N SER A 151 0.78 5.60 10.61
CA SER A 151 1.12 5.55 9.18
C SER A 151 -0.09 5.16 8.35
N THR A 152 -0.17 5.70 7.14
CA THR A 152 -1.24 5.41 6.19
C THR A 152 -0.70 4.50 5.11
N PHE A 153 -1.30 3.34 4.97
CA PHE A 153 -0.93 2.34 3.97
C PHE A 153 -1.93 2.37 2.82
N LYS A 154 -1.40 2.14 1.62
CA LYS A 154 -2.18 1.95 0.39
C LYS A 154 -2.05 0.50 -0.06
N ASN A 155 -3.18 -0.16 -0.22
CA ASN A 155 -3.30 -1.54 -0.67
C ASN A 155 -3.93 -1.54 -2.06
N LEU A 156 -3.26 -2.19 -3.03
CA LEU A 156 -3.77 -2.37 -4.38
C LEU A 156 -3.74 -3.85 -4.74
N PHE A 157 -4.91 -4.40 -5.01
CA PHE A 157 -5.07 -5.73 -5.60
C PHE A 157 -5.47 -5.58 -7.06
N PHE A 158 -4.84 -6.36 -7.93
CA PHE A 158 -5.07 -6.32 -9.36
C PHE A 158 -5.56 -7.69 -9.83
N ASN A 159 -6.57 -7.70 -10.70
CA ASN A 159 -6.91 -8.83 -11.55
C ASN A 159 -6.99 -8.31 -12.99
N ILE A 160 -5.88 -8.39 -13.71
CA ILE A 160 -5.74 -7.82 -15.05
C ILE A 160 -5.23 -8.89 -15.99
N ASN A 161 -5.94 -9.13 -17.09
CA ASN A 161 -5.66 -10.16 -18.08
C ASN A 161 -5.48 -11.55 -17.42
N ASN A 162 -6.38 -11.89 -16.49
CA ASN A 162 -6.34 -13.10 -15.67
C ASN A 162 -5.08 -13.26 -14.79
N LYS A 163 -4.31 -12.19 -14.62
CA LYS A 163 -3.15 -12.15 -13.72
C LYS A 163 -3.53 -11.41 -12.44
N LYS A 164 -3.35 -12.11 -11.32
CA LYS A 164 -3.57 -11.56 -9.97
C LYS A 164 -2.24 -11.16 -9.33
N PHE A 165 -2.15 -9.94 -8.83
CA PHE A 165 -0.98 -9.48 -8.07
C PHE A 165 -1.37 -8.38 -7.08
N TYR A 166 -0.48 -8.12 -6.13
CA TYR A 166 -0.69 -7.17 -5.05
C TYR A 166 0.48 -6.21 -4.92
N ASN A 167 0.17 -4.95 -4.63
CA ASN A 167 1.14 -3.92 -4.32
C ASN A 167 0.69 -3.16 -3.07
N ARG A 168 1.64 -2.85 -2.20
CA ARG A 168 1.43 -2.10 -0.97
C ARG A 168 2.59 -1.16 -0.73
N PHE A 169 2.26 0.02 -0.23
CA PHE A 169 3.26 0.98 0.24
C PHE A 169 2.70 1.87 1.35
N ASP A 170 3.62 2.48 2.08
CA ASP A 170 3.33 3.45 3.14
C ASP A 170 3.44 4.88 2.57
N GLU A 171 2.48 5.74 2.88
CA GLU A 171 2.50 7.15 2.51
C GLU A 171 3.69 7.89 3.13
N PHE A 172 4.17 7.46 4.31
CA PHE A 172 5.36 8.02 4.94
C PHE A 172 6.61 7.87 4.06
N ASP A 173 6.72 6.76 3.32
CA ASP A 173 7.85 6.49 2.42
C ASP A 173 7.90 7.45 1.22
N LEU A 174 6.81 8.18 0.97
CA LEU A 174 6.70 9.19 -0.09
C LEU A 174 7.01 10.60 0.39
N LYS A 175 7.23 10.82 1.70
CA LYS A 175 7.46 12.16 2.25
C LYS A 175 8.93 12.56 2.13
N ASN A 176 9.15 13.86 1.98
CA ASN A 176 10.44 14.51 2.11
C ASN A 176 10.25 15.70 3.03
N PHE A 177 11.09 15.83 4.06
CA PHE A 177 10.98 16.89 5.04
C PHE A 177 12.19 17.82 4.91
N ASP A 178 12.01 19.10 5.24
CA ASP A 178 13.06 20.11 5.08
C ASP A 178 14.28 19.81 5.96
N ASP A 179 14.04 19.34 7.18
CA ASP A 179 15.11 19.00 8.14
C ASP A 179 15.62 17.55 7.96
N GLN A 180 14.95 16.74 7.15
CA GLN A 180 15.15 15.29 7.03
C GLN A 180 14.88 14.82 5.60
N LEU A 181 15.94 14.85 4.79
CA LEU A 181 15.88 14.48 3.39
C LEU A 181 15.76 12.96 3.23
N ASN A 182 14.63 12.53 2.68
CA ASN A 182 14.41 11.15 2.29
C ASN A 182 15.18 10.86 0.99
N ILE A 183 16.25 10.08 1.07
CA ILE A 183 17.11 9.76 -0.09
C ILE A 183 16.34 9.00 -1.18
N ASN A 184 15.26 8.32 -0.80
CA ASN A 184 14.41 7.57 -1.72
C ASN A 184 13.27 8.41 -2.32
N TYR A 185 13.07 9.67 -1.88
CA TYR A 185 11.96 10.50 -2.32
C TYR A 185 11.89 10.66 -3.85
N ASN A 186 13.01 11.04 -4.48
CA ASN A 186 13.06 11.24 -5.92
C ASN A 186 12.87 9.93 -6.70
N PHE A 187 13.29 8.80 -6.15
CA PHE A 187 13.02 7.50 -6.75
C PHE A 187 11.54 7.16 -6.66
N ASN A 188 10.97 7.22 -5.43
CA ASN A 188 9.60 6.83 -5.14
C ASN A 188 8.57 7.67 -5.88
N LYS A 189 8.73 9.00 -5.93
CA LYS A 189 7.75 9.91 -6.55
C LYS A 189 7.55 9.66 -8.06
N ASN A 190 8.51 8.99 -8.69
CA ASN A 190 8.52 8.69 -10.13
C ASN A 190 8.01 7.28 -10.45
N LEU A 191 7.68 6.47 -9.44
CA LEU A 191 7.14 5.12 -9.65
C LEU A 191 5.73 5.18 -10.25
N LYS A 192 5.42 4.19 -11.10
CA LYS A 192 4.10 4.06 -11.75
C LYS A 192 3.01 3.79 -10.74
N ILE A 193 3.29 3.01 -9.70
CA ILE A 193 2.35 2.73 -8.62
C ILE A 193 1.97 4.00 -7.84
N VAL A 194 2.91 4.93 -7.64
CA VAL A 194 2.67 6.20 -6.95
C VAL A 194 1.87 7.16 -7.82
N HIS A 195 2.08 7.14 -9.14
CA HIS A 195 1.23 7.91 -10.04
C HIS A 195 -0.18 7.31 -10.14
N LEU A 196 -0.31 5.98 -10.17
CA LEU A 196 -1.60 5.30 -10.15
C LEU A 196 -2.41 5.66 -8.89
N ASP A 197 -1.79 5.70 -7.71
CA ASP A 197 -2.45 6.15 -6.46
C ASP A 197 -3.03 7.57 -6.59
N LYS A 198 -2.27 8.51 -7.17
CA LYS A 198 -2.76 9.87 -7.44
C LYS A 198 -3.94 9.89 -8.40
N LEU A 199 -3.93 9.04 -9.44
CA LEU A 199 -5.06 8.92 -10.38
C LEU A 199 -6.30 8.33 -9.70
N ILE A 200 -6.12 7.31 -8.86
CA ILE A 200 -7.20 6.71 -8.06
C ILE A 200 -7.81 7.78 -7.14
N GLU A 201 -7.01 8.45 -6.32
CA GLU A 201 -7.49 9.50 -5.40
C GLU A 201 -8.19 10.64 -6.15
N LYS A 202 -7.65 11.10 -7.29
CA LYS A 202 -8.32 12.08 -8.16
C LYS A 202 -9.67 11.58 -8.66
N THR A 203 -9.76 10.31 -9.06
CA THR A 203 -11.01 9.70 -9.55
C THR A 203 -12.05 9.63 -8.43
N ILE A 204 -11.65 9.17 -7.25
CA ILE A 204 -12.51 9.06 -6.07
C ILE A 204 -13.08 10.42 -5.69
N ASN A 205 -12.23 11.46 -5.67
CA ASN A 205 -12.65 12.83 -5.31
C ASN A 205 -13.65 13.45 -6.31
N ASN A 206 -13.74 12.91 -7.52
CA ASN A 206 -14.67 13.37 -8.56
C ASN A 206 -15.96 12.54 -8.62
N VAL A 207 -16.13 11.55 -7.74
CA VAL A 207 -17.27 10.64 -7.74
C VAL A 207 -18.10 10.85 -6.48
N GLU A 208 -19.39 11.09 -6.66
CA GLU A 208 -20.35 11.07 -5.56
C GLU A 208 -20.83 9.63 -5.31
N PHE A 209 -20.57 9.10 -4.11
CA PHE A 209 -20.97 7.75 -3.74
C PHE A 209 -22.33 7.74 -3.04
N ILE A 210 -23.34 7.20 -3.71
CA ILE A 210 -24.70 7.07 -3.20
C ILE A 210 -24.87 5.67 -2.59
N LYS A 211 -25.34 5.59 -1.34
CA LYS A 211 -25.62 4.31 -0.67
C LYS A 211 -26.71 3.55 -1.42
N LYS A 212 -26.56 2.24 -1.54
CA LYS A 212 -27.60 1.35 -2.07
C LYS A 212 -28.69 1.09 -1.02
#